data_AF-A0A0C3GFY5-F1
#
_entry.id   AF-A0A0C3GFY5-F1
#
_cell.length_a   1.000
_cell.length_b   1.000
_cell.length_c   1.000
_cell.angle_alpha   90.00
_cell.angle_beta   90.00
_cell.angle_gamma   90.00
#
_symmetry.space_group_name_H-M   'P 1'
#
loop_
_entity.id
_entity.type
_entity.pdbx_description
1 polymer ?
#
loop_
_entity_poly.entity_id
_entity_poly.type
_entity_poly.pdbx_seq_one_letter_code
_entity_poly.pdbx_strand_id
1 'polypeptide(L)'
;MVDPLNNIQAAYHALQDHVVTALLTQIRDAPHLKITSYQVTALSVAAEQHLAVFPAAEYHILQTSLSAMVQDLDFTCHQSSDPPDASPLIILHHVSTNSTGHPQVKIDPTFLSHALELRGPTSLSKIVKCSSRTVHHHALELGIVQPGPPVCSTIMQSNGAITQIHTLSSIPVSNMTDAELDSRVNCTRRSVC
;
A
#
# COMPACT_ATOMS: atom_id res chain seq x y z
N MET A 1 -23.98 17.62 35.58
CA MET A 1 -24.82 17.70 34.37
C MET A 1 -23.89 18.03 33.22
N VAL A 2 -23.89 17.23 32.15
CA VAL A 2 -23.03 17.49 30.99
C VAL A 2 -23.66 18.62 30.18
N ASP A 3 -22.86 19.61 29.81
CA ASP A 3 -23.31 20.74 28.98
C ASP A 3 -23.63 20.22 27.56
N PRO A 4 -24.88 20.34 27.06
CA PRO A 4 -25.24 19.87 25.73
C PRO A 4 -24.40 20.51 24.62
N LEU A 5 -23.94 21.76 24.82
CA LEU A 5 -23.11 22.45 23.85
C LEU A 5 -21.76 21.74 23.67
N ASN A 6 -21.10 21.39 24.78
CA ASN A 6 -19.82 20.67 24.75
C ASN A 6 -19.95 19.30 24.08
N ASN A 7 -21.09 18.61 24.26
CA ASN A 7 -21.34 17.34 23.60
C ASN A 7 -21.49 17.48 22.08
N ILE A 8 -22.22 18.50 21.62
CA ILE A 8 -22.39 18.76 20.17
C ILE A 8 -21.04 19.17 19.54
N GLN A 9 -20.25 20.00 20.22
CA GLN A 9 -18.92 20.40 19.75
C GLN A 9 -17.97 19.19 19.66
N ALA A 10 -17.96 18.32 20.66
CA ALA A 10 -17.16 17.10 20.64
C ALA A 10 -17.61 16.16 19.50
N ALA A 11 -18.92 15.99 19.30
CA ALA A 11 -19.47 15.19 18.22
C ALA A 11 -19.12 15.77 16.84
N TYR A 12 -19.15 17.10 16.69
CA TYR A 12 -18.75 17.80 15.48
C TYR A 12 -17.28 17.52 15.12
N HIS A 13 -16.36 17.66 16.06
CA HIS A 13 -14.94 17.41 15.80
C HIS A 13 -14.65 15.94 15.44
N ALA A 14 -15.23 15.00 16.18
CA ALA A 14 -15.11 13.59 15.87
C ALA A 14 -15.65 13.26 14.47
N LEU A 15 -16.77 13.89 14.09
CA LEU A 15 -17.36 13.70 12.77
C LEU A 15 -16.52 14.33 11.66
N GLN A 16 -15.94 15.50 11.90
CA GLN A 16 -15.02 16.15 10.98
C GLN A 16 -13.82 15.24 10.66
N ASP A 17 -13.19 14.65 11.67
CA ASP A 17 -12.07 13.72 11.50
C ASP A 17 -12.47 12.48 10.71
N HIS A 18 -13.67 11.95 10.96
CA HIS A 18 -14.23 10.83 10.20
C HIS A 18 -14.49 11.18 8.74
N VAL A 19 -15.07 12.36 8.46
CA VAL A 19 -15.32 12.84 7.09
C VAL A 19 -14.00 12.98 6.34
N VAL A 20 -13.00 13.63 6.93
CA VAL A 20 -11.67 13.78 6.31
C VAL A 20 -11.05 12.42 6.01
N THR A 21 -11.11 11.48 6.96
CA THR A 21 -10.59 10.13 6.77
C THR A 21 -11.34 9.38 5.66
N ALA A 22 -12.66 9.47 5.62
CA ALA A 22 -13.50 8.83 4.62
C ALA A 22 -13.23 9.39 3.22
N LEU A 23 -13.15 10.71 3.06
CA LEU A 23 -12.82 11.35 1.78
C LEU A 23 -11.44 10.95 1.26
N LEU A 24 -10.46 10.73 2.13
CA LEU A 24 -9.10 10.36 1.72
C LEU A 24 -8.93 8.87 1.43
N THR A 25 -9.66 8.00 2.14
CA THR A 25 -9.39 6.55 2.12
C THR A 25 -10.51 5.71 1.52
N GLN A 26 -11.74 6.22 1.50
CA GLN A 26 -12.96 5.45 1.21
C GLN A 26 -13.67 5.94 -0.05
N ILE A 27 -12.97 6.62 -0.98
CA ILE A 27 -13.56 7.12 -2.23
C ILE A 27 -14.39 6.04 -2.93
N ARG A 28 -13.94 4.77 -2.92
CA ARG A 28 -14.61 3.64 -3.58
C ARG A 28 -15.66 2.89 -2.75
N ASP A 29 -15.88 3.29 -1.50
CA ASP A 29 -16.80 2.62 -0.58
C ASP A 29 -18.06 3.47 -0.36
N ALA A 30 -18.88 3.54 -1.42
CA ALA A 30 -20.13 4.31 -1.41
C ALA A 30 -21.06 3.98 -0.23
N PRO A 31 -21.21 2.72 0.23
CA PRO A 31 -21.99 2.41 1.44
C PRO A 31 -21.47 3.14 2.69
N HIS A 32 -20.15 3.16 2.92
CA HIS A 32 -19.59 3.85 4.08
C HIS A 32 -19.75 5.37 3.99
N LEU A 33 -19.52 5.95 2.81
CA LEU A 33 -19.75 7.40 2.59
C LEU A 33 -21.21 7.79 2.89
N LYS A 34 -22.19 6.95 2.53
CA LYS A 34 -23.61 7.18 2.88
C LYS A 34 -23.86 7.13 4.38
N ILE A 35 -23.26 6.18 5.10
CA ILE A 35 -23.39 6.09 6.57
C ILE A 35 -22.86 7.37 7.21
N THR A 36 -21.69 7.86 6.78
CA THR A 36 -21.13 9.12 7.30
C THR A 36 -22.03 10.31 6.96
N SER A 37 -22.59 10.39 5.74
CA SER A 37 -23.55 11.44 5.36
C SER A 37 -24.80 11.44 6.25
N TYR A 38 -25.34 10.25 6.60
CA TYR A 38 -26.43 10.13 7.57
C TYR A 38 -26.05 10.64 8.96
N GLN A 39 -24.81 10.41 9.41
CA GLN A 39 -24.33 10.92 10.70
C GLN A 39 -24.23 12.45 10.72
N VAL A 40 -23.76 13.07 9.64
CA VAL A 40 -23.71 14.54 9.48
C VAL A 40 -25.12 15.12 9.51
N THR A 41 -26.05 14.50 8.80
CA THR A 41 -27.47 14.90 8.80
C THR A 41 -28.09 14.76 10.20
N ALA A 42 -27.81 13.65 10.90
CA ALA A 42 -28.30 13.43 12.26
C ALA A 42 -27.76 14.49 13.25
N LEU A 43 -26.49 14.87 13.12
CA LEU A 43 -25.90 15.94 13.94
C LEU A 43 -26.54 17.30 13.65
N SER A 44 -26.86 17.60 12.38
CA SER A 44 -27.58 18.82 11.99
C SER A 44 -28.96 18.90 12.67
N VAL A 45 -29.72 17.80 12.63
CA VAL A 45 -31.04 17.72 13.30
C VAL A 45 -30.90 17.86 14.81
N ALA A 46 -29.86 17.27 15.42
CA ALA A 46 -29.61 17.43 16.84
C ALA A 46 -29.25 18.89 17.21
N ALA A 47 -28.45 19.58 16.39
CA ALA A 47 -28.11 20.97 16.61
C ALA A 47 -29.34 21.90 16.52
N GLU A 48 -30.25 21.64 15.57
CA GLU A 48 -31.54 22.35 15.44
C GLU A 48 -32.40 22.25 16.70
N GLN A 49 -32.44 21.08 17.34
CA GLN A 49 -33.20 20.87 18.59
C GLN A 49 -32.64 21.69 19.76
N HIS A 50 -31.38 22.10 19.70
CA HIS A 50 -30.68 22.85 20.75
C HIS A 50 -30.41 24.32 20.37
N LEU A 51 -31.14 24.87 19.39
CA LEU A 51 -30.94 26.22 18.86
C LEU A 51 -30.93 27.32 19.95
N ALA A 52 -31.71 27.16 21.01
CA ALA A 52 -31.78 28.12 22.13
C ALA A 52 -30.45 28.28 22.91
N VAL A 53 -29.53 27.32 22.80
CA VAL A 53 -28.23 27.33 23.49
C VAL A 53 -27.14 27.96 22.61
N PHE A 54 -27.33 28.01 21.29
CA PHE A 54 -26.32 28.50 20.36
C PHE A 54 -26.41 30.02 20.16
N PRO A 55 -25.27 30.73 20.13
CA PRO A 55 -25.20 32.04 19.49
C PRO A 55 -25.58 31.92 18.01
N ALA A 56 -26.44 32.82 17.52
CA ALA A 56 -26.96 32.76 16.15
C ALA A 56 -25.84 32.74 15.07
N ALA A 57 -24.73 33.44 15.32
CA ALA A 57 -23.57 33.44 14.43
C ALA A 57 -22.86 32.08 14.38
N GLU A 58 -22.66 31.42 15.53
CA GLU A 58 -22.01 30.11 15.61
C GLU A 58 -22.87 29.02 14.97
N TYR A 59 -24.19 29.08 15.19
CA TYR A 59 -25.13 28.16 14.58
C TYR A 59 -25.09 28.23 13.04
N HIS A 60 -25.05 29.45 12.48
CA HIS A 60 -24.93 29.63 11.03
C HIS A 60 -23.62 29.03 10.47
N ILE A 61 -22.50 29.19 11.18
CA ILE A 61 -21.21 28.59 10.80
C ILE A 61 -21.30 27.07 10.83
N LEU A 62 -21.87 26.50 11.91
CA LEU A 62 -22.06 25.05 12.05
C LEU A 62 -22.92 24.50 10.90
N GLN A 63 -24.06 25.14 10.61
CA GLN A 63 -24.96 24.72 9.53
C GLN A 63 -24.26 24.76 8.16
N THR A 64 -23.52 25.84 7.87
CA THR A 64 -22.75 25.98 6.63
C THR A 64 -21.71 24.87 6.52
N SER A 65 -21.00 24.56 7.60
CA SER A 65 -19.96 23.53 7.61
C SER A 65 -20.54 22.12 7.45
N LEU A 66 -21.65 21.80 8.12
CA LEU A 66 -22.32 20.50 7.96
C LEU A 66 -22.87 20.31 6.54
N SER A 67 -23.44 21.37 5.95
CA SER A 67 -23.89 21.35 4.56
C SER A 67 -22.74 21.09 3.59
N ALA A 68 -21.57 21.72 3.81
CA ALA A 68 -20.39 21.48 2.99
C ALA A 68 -19.89 20.03 3.10
N MET A 69 -19.86 19.46 4.31
CA MET A 69 -19.47 18.05 4.51
C MET A 69 -20.38 17.09 3.76
N VAL A 70 -21.71 17.28 3.80
CA VAL A 70 -22.66 16.45 3.05
C VAL A 70 -22.40 16.59 1.55
N GLN A 71 -22.24 17.82 1.05
CA GLN A 71 -21.98 18.06 -0.36
C GLN A 71 -20.69 17.39 -0.85
N ASP A 72 -19.61 17.44 -0.07
CA ASP A 72 -18.33 16.81 -0.40
C ASP A 72 -18.44 15.27 -0.41
N LEU A 73 -19.16 14.69 0.56
CA LEU A 73 -19.43 13.25 0.60
C LEU A 73 -20.28 12.80 -0.59
N ASP A 74 -21.33 13.55 -0.93
CA ASP A 74 -22.19 13.24 -2.06
C ASP A 74 -21.42 13.37 -3.37
N PHE A 75 -20.64 14.44 -3.55
CA PHE A 75 -19.78 14.62 -4.72
C PHE A 75 -18.81 13.44 -4.89
N THR A 76 -18.16 13.01 -3.81
CA THR A 76 -17.25 11.86 -3.82
C THR A 76 -17.98 10.55 -4.15
N CYS A 77 -19.19 10.37 -3.62
CA CYS A 77 -20.03 9.21 -3.94
C CYS A 77 -20.40 9.17 -5.43
N HIS A 78 -20.70 10.32 -6.05
CA HIS A 78 -20.96 10.41 -7.48
C HIS A 78 -19.69 10.14 -8.29
N GLN A 79 -18.57 10.76 -7.94
CA GLN A 79 -17.28 10.55 -8.61
C GLN A 79 -16.84 9.08 -8.57
N SER A 80 -17.14 8.35 -7.50
CA SER A 80 -16.88 6.91 -7.42
C SER A 80 -17.85 6.06 -8.23
N SER A 81 -19.07 6.54 -8.46
CA SER A 81 -20.08 5.81 -9.21
C SER A 81 -19.88 5.95 -10.71
N ASP A 82 -19.20 7.01 -11.14
CA ASP A 82 -18.81 7.18 -12.53
C ASP A 82 -17.88 6.02 -12.95
N PRO A 83 -18.25 5.27 -14.01
CA PRO A 83 -17.35 4.28 -14.56
C PRO A 83 -16.08 5.01 -14.98
N PRO A 84 -14.88 4.43 -14.72
CA PRO A 84 -13.64 5.09 -15.10
C PRO A 84 -13.68 5.44 -16.59
N ASP A 85 -13.38 6.70 -16.93
CA ASP A 85 -13.41 7.21 -18.32
C ASP A 85 -12.54 6.37 -19.27
N ALA A 86 -11.55 5.68 -18.72
CA ALA A 86 -10.70 4.74 -19.43
C ALA A 86 -10.92 3.31 -18.92
N SER A 87 -10.89 2.36 -19.85
CA SER A 87 -10.76 0.94 -19.54
C SER A 87 -9.61 0.72 -18.54
N PRO A 88 -9.78 -0.14 -17.52
CA PRO A 88 -8.73 -0.40 -16.55
C PRO A 88 -7.47 -0.87 -17.28
N LEU A 89 -6.31 -0.35 -16.89
CA LEU A 89 -5.03 -0.78 -17.44
C LEU A 89 -4.85 -2.28 -17.14
N ILE A 90 -5.00 -3.12 -18.16
CA ILE A 90 -4.83 -4.57 -18.02
C ILE A 90 -3.33 -4.84 -17.99
N ILE A 91 -2.77 -4.87 -16.78
CA ILE A 91 -1.35 -5.14 -16.54
C ILE A 91 -1.05 -6.65 -16.68
N LEU A 92 -2.06 -7.48 -16.44
CA LEU A 92 -1.96 -8.93 -16.32
C LEU A 92 -2.96 -9.62 -17.22
N HIS A 93 -2.46 -10.51 -18.07
CA HIS A 93 -3.26 -11.40 -18.87
C HIS A 93 -3.02 -12.84 -18.44
N HIS A 94 -4.06 -13.51 -17.97
CA HIS A 94 -4.03 -14.97 -17.81
C HIS A 94 -4.32 -15.60 -19.17
N VAL A 95 -3.29 -16.18 -19.79
CA VAL A 95 -3.44 -16.89 -21.05
C VAL A 95 -3.69 -18.36 -20.73
N SER A 96 -4.94 -18.78 -20.86
CA SER A 96 -5.30 -20.19 -20.84
C SER A 96 -4.99 -20.78 -22.22
N THR A 97 -3.88 -21.50 -22.33
CA THR A 97 -3.68 -22.39 -23.47
C THR A 97 -4.54 -23.63 -23.19
N ASN A 98 -5.39 -24.06 -24.12
CA ASN A 98 -6.27 -25.25 -23.95
C ASN A 98 -5.50 -26.59 -23.74
N SER A 99 -4.20 -26.53 -23.47
CA SER A 99 -3.34 -27.62 -23.04
C SER A 99 -3.48 -27.87 -21.54
N THR A 100 -3.45 -29.13 -21.11
CA THR A 100 -3.35 -29.52 -19.70
C THR A 100 -2.09 -28.93 -19.08
N GLY A 101 -2.22 -27.85 -18.29
CA GLY A 101 -1.11 -27.14 -17.66
C GLY A 101 -1.59 -25.96 -16.81
N HIS A 102 -0.69 -25.40 -16.00
CA HIS A 102 -0.97 -24.17 -15.26
C HIS A 102 -1.08 -22.98 -16.23
N PRO A 103 -2.08 -22.10 -16.07
CA PRO A 103 -2.26 -20.95 -16.94
C PRO A 103 -1.04 -20.02 -16.87
N GLN A 104 -0.53 -19.62 -18.03
CA GLN A 104 0.60 -18.69 -18.09
C GLN A 104 0.11 -17.28 -17.78
N VAL A 105 0.80 -16.62 -16.86
CA VAL A 105 0.61 -15.20 -16.59
C VAL A 105 1.46 -14.41 -17.58
N LYS A 106 0.88 -13.48 -18.32
CA LYS A 106 1.63 -12.51 -19.13
C LYS A 106 1.52 -11.14 -18.47
N ILE A 107 2.67 -10.55 -18.19
CA ILE A 107 2.77 -9.19 -17.64
C ILE A 107 3.14 -8.26 -18.79
N ASP A 108 2.49 -7.10 -18.88
CA ASP A 108 2.87 -6.08 -19.86
C ASP A 108 4.35 -5.66 -19.66
N PRO A 109 5.20 -5.71 -20.71
CA PRO A 109 6.63 -5.42 -20.58
C PRO A 109 6.91 -3.98 -20.17
N THR A 110 6.09 -3.01 -20.61
CA THR A 110 6.32 -1.59 -20.26
C THR A 110 6.06 -1.35 -18.78
N PHE A 111 4.95 -1.88 -18.26
CA PHE A 111 4.67 -1.87 -16.82
C PHE A 111 5.77 -2.57 -16.02
N LEU A 112 6.17 -3.78 -16.43
CA LEU A 112 7.14 -4.57 -15.67
C LEU A 112 8.49 -3.85 -15.56
N SER A 113 8.94 -3.21 -16.65
CA SER A 113 10.18 -2.43 -16.68
C SER A 113 10.16 -1.27 -15.66
N HIS A 114 9.15 -0.40 -15.76
CA HIS A 114 9.01 0.75 -14.84
C HIS A 114 8.82 0.32 -13.38
N ALA A 115 8.05 -0.73 -13.16
CA ALA A 115 7.73 -1.15 -11.80
C ALA A 115 8.91 -1.87 -11.12
N LEU A 116 9.79 -2.53 -11.87
CA LEU A 116 11.05 -3.07 -11.36
C LEU A 116 12.03 -1.96 -10.96
N GLU A 117 12.12 -0.89 -11.75
CA GLU A 117 12.93 0.30 -11.43
C GLU A 117 12.50 0.95 -10.11
N LEU A 118 11.19 1.03 -9.86
CA LEU A 118 10.65 1.71 -8.68
C LEU A 118 10.61 0.87 -7.39
N ARG A 119 10.27 -0.44 -7.46
CA ARG A 119 9.93 -1.22 -6.27
C ARG A 119 10.69 -2.55 -6.11
N GLY A 120 11.43 -2.99 -7.12
CA GLY A 120 12.11 -4.29 -7.13
C GLY A 120 11.15 -5.51 -7.13
N PRO A 121 11.65 -6.73 -7.38
CA PRO A 121 10.81 -7.90 -7.66
C PRO A 121 9.99 -8.39 -6.45
N THR A 122 10.50 -8.27 -5.22
CA THR A 122 9.83 -8.73 -4.00
C THR A 122 8.61 -7.89 -3.64
N SER A 123 8.68 -6.57 -3.80
CA SER A 123 7.55 -5.68 -3.55
C SER A 123 6.51 -5.79 -4.66
N LEU A 124 6.97 -5.94 -5.91
CA LEU A 124 6.10 -6.10 -7.07
C LEU A 124 5.21 -7.35 -6.97
N SER A 125 5.75 -8.43 -6.40
CA SER A 125 5.05 -9.71 -6.24
C SER A 125 3.71 -9.57 -5.50
N LYS A 126 3.63 -8.66 -4.53
CA LYS A 126 2.41 -8.38 -3.75
C LYS A 126 1.33 -7.67 -4.57
N ILE A 127 1.73 -6.80 -5.51
CA ILE A 127 0.83 -6.02 -6.36
C ILE A 127 0.27 -6.91 -7.48
N VAL A 128 1.15 -7.66 -8.13
CA VAL A 128 0.85 -8.51 -9.28
C VAL A 128 0.25 -9.86 -8.84
N LYS A 129 0.20 -10.13 -7.53
CA LYS A 129 -0.29 -11.38 -6.93
C LYS A 129 0.39 -12.63 -7.50
N CYS A 130 1.68 -12.51 -7.83
CA CYS A 130 2.52 -13.57 -8.36
C CYS A 130 3.74 -13.77 -7.46
N SER A 131 4.42 -14.91 -7.54
CA SER A 131 5.67 -15.09 -6.79
C SER A 131 6.77 -14.15 -7.32
N SER A 132 7.67 -13.69 -6.46
CA SER A 132 8.83 -12.87 -6.88
C SER A 132 9.70 -13.60 -7.91
N ARG A 133 9.79 -14.93 -7.81
CA ARG A 133 10.47 -15.79 -8.77
C ARG A 133 9.81 -15.73 -10.16
N THR A 134 8.48 -15.74 -10.22
CA THR A 134 7.72 -15.62 -11.49
C THR A 134 7.96 -14.24 -12.13
N VAL A 135 7.92 -13.18 -11.32
CA VAL A 135 8.22 -11.81 -11.78
C VAL A 135 9.63 -11.72 -12.35
N HIS A 136 10.63 -12.25 -11.62
CA HIS A 136 12.00 -12.27 -12.08
C HIS A 136 12.18 -13.11 -13.36
N HIS A 137 11.53 -14.27 -13.44
CA HIS A 137 11.57 -15.11 -14.64
C HIS A 137 11.05 -14.37 -15.87
N HIS A 138 9.91 -13.69 -15.76
CA HIS A 138 9.40 -12.87 -16.87
C HIS A 138 10.32 -11.69 -17.22
N ALA A 139 10.93 -11.07 -16.22
CA ALA A 139 11.90 -9.99 -16.48
C ALA A 139 13.13 -10.50 -17.25
N LEU A 140 13.57 -11.73 -16.99
CA LEU A 140 14.62 -12.40 -17.75
C LEU A 140 14.16 -12.75 -19.18
N GLU A 141 12.96 -13.34 -19.33
CA GLU A 141 12.40 -13.69 -20.64
C GLU A 141 12.26 -12.48 -21.56
N LEU A 142 11.90 -11.32 -20.99
CA LEU A 142 11.75 -10.06 -21.70
C LEU A 142 13.07 -9.29 -21.88
N GLY A 143 14.18 -9.77 -21.31
CA GLY A 143 15.49 -9.11 -21.40
C GLY A 143 15.58 -7.80 -20.61
N ILE A 144 14.68 -7.55 -19.66
CA ILE A 144 14.67 -6.35 -18.80
C ILE A 144 15.78 -6.46 -17.74
N VAL A 145 15.99 -7.65 -17.20
CA VAL A 145 17.02 -7.94 -16.20
C VAL A 145 18.02 -8.90 -16.80
N GLN A 146 19.32 -8.69 -16.53
CA GLN A 146 20.35 -9.65 -16.93
C GLN A 146 20.37 -10.85 -15.98
N PRO A 147 20.55 -12.07 -16.49
CA PRO A 147 20.72 -13.24 -15.64
C PRO A 147 21.94 -13.08 -14.74
N GLY A 148 21.75 -13.36 -13.45
CA GLY A 148 22.86 -13.38 -12.49
C GLY A 148 23.88 -14.49 -12.82
N PRO A 149 25.10 -14.39 -12.27
CA PRO A 149 26.10 -15.44 -12.45
C PRO A 149 25.57 -16.77 -11.91
N PRO A 150 25.95 -17.91 -12.53
CA PRO A 150 25.47 -19.21 -12.09
C PRO A 150 25.95 -19.51 -10.67
N VAL A 151 25.04 -20.05 -9.85
CA VAL A 151 25.33 -20.49 -8.48
C VAL A 151 26.31 -21.67 -8.48
N CYS A 152 26.28 -22.50 -9.51
CA CYS A 152 27.20 -23.61 -9.69
C CYS A 152 27.88 -23.49 -11.05
N SER A 153 29.20 -23.49 -11.07
CA SER A 153 29.98 -23.64 -12.30
C SER A 153 30.78 -24.93 -12.26
N THR A 154 30.86 -25.62 -13.39
CA THR A 154 31.60 -26.87 -13.51
C THR A 154 32.85 -26.61 -14.35
N ILE A 155 34.03 -26.79 -13.76
CA ILE A 155 35.31 -26.59 -14.43
C ILE A 155 35.96 -27.95 -14.65
N MET A 156 36.27 -28.26 -15.91
CA MET A 156 37.06 -29.43 -16.27
C MET A 156 38.54 -29.06 -16.21
N GLN A 157 39.29 -29.74 -15.36
CA GLN A 157 40.73 -29.55 -15.19
C GLN A 157 41.51 -30.29 -16.30
N SER A 158 42.78 -29.92 -16.52
CA SER A 158 43.65 -30.51 -17.55
C SER A 158 43.95 -32.01 -17.33
N ASN A 159 43.77 -32.51 -16.12
CA ASN A 159 43.88 -33.94 -15.77
C ASN A 159 42.58 -34.74 -16.05
N GLY A 160 41.53 -34.10 -16.59
CA GLY A 160 40.22 -34.71 -16.82
C GLY A 160 39.30 -34.74 -15.59
N ALA A 161 39.74 -34.22 -14.44
CA ALA A 161 38.89 -34.12 -13.25
C ALA A 161 37.86 -32.99 -13.40
N ILE A 162 36.63 -33.25 -12.97
CA ILE A 162 35.53 -32.28 -12.98
C ILE A 162 35.38 -31.69 -11.58
N THR A 163 35.57 -30.38 -11.43
CA THR A 163 35.34 -29.67 -10.16
C THR A 163 34.09 -28.82 -10.27
N GLN A 164 33.15 -29.00 -9.33
CA GLN A 164 31.99 -28.15 -9.20
C GLN A 164 32.29 -27.02 -8.20
N ILE A 165 32.27 -25.78 -8.66
CA ILE A 165 32.47 -24.59 -7.85
C ILE A 165 31.10 -24.00 -7.54
N HIS A 166 30.78 -23.93 -6.25
CA HIS A 166 29.57 -23.31 -5.74
C HIS A 166 29.86 -21.86 -5.35
N THR A 167 29.24 -20.92 -6.05
CA THR A 167 29.25 -19.50 -5.71
C THR A 167 28.20 -19.26 -4.64
N LEU A 168 28.62 -19.14 -3.39
CA LEU A 168 27.72 -18.77 -2.31
C LEU A 168 27.34 -17.28 -2.48
N SER A 169 26.05 -17.02 -2.65
CA SER A 169 25.50 -15.66 -2.76
C SER A 169 25.44 -14.92 -1.41
N SER A 170 25.87 -15.54 -0.31
CA SER A 170 25.93 -14.86 0.98
C SER A 170 27.00 -13.76 0.92
N ILE A 171 26.63 -12.55 1.36
CA ILE A 171 27.60 -11.50 1.67
C ILE A 171 28.68 -12.15 2.54
N PRO A 172 29.99 -11.97 2.25
CA PRO A 172 31.05 -12.56 3.06
C PRO A 172 30.78 -12.22 4.51
N VAL A 173 30.55 -13.26 5.31
CA VAL A 173 30.17 -13.13 6.71
C VAL A 173 31.43 -12.70 7.46
N SER A 174 31.69 -11.40 7.44
CA SER A 174 32.75 -10.67 8.13
C SER A 174 34.16 -11.29 8.02
N ASN A 175 35.10 -10.55 7.41
CA ASN A 175 36.53 -10.87 7.54
C ASN A 175 37.09 -10.51 8.94
N MET A 176 36.24 -10.13 9.90
CA MET A 176 36.71 -9.81 11.25
C MET A 176 37.31 -11.06 11.89
N THR A 177 38.51 -10.89 12.40
CA THR A 177 39.11 -11.88 13.26
C THR A 177 38.32 -11.98 14.56
N ASP A 178 38.36 -13.14 15.21
CA ASP A 178 37.63 -13.40 16.45
C ASP A 178 37.97 -12.36 17.55
N ALA A 179 39.24 -11.94 17.60
CA ALA A 179 39.72 -10.88 18.50
C ALA A 179 39.06 -9.51 18.24
N GLU A 180 38.80 -9.16 16.98
CA GLU A 180 38.10 -7.92 16.63
C GLU A 180 36.60 -8.01 16.99
N LEU A 181 35.99 -9.19 16.86
CA LEU A 181 34.62 -9.45 17.27
C LEU A 181 34.46 -9.25 18.78
N ASP A 182 35.34 -9.88 19.56
CA ASP A 182 35.36 -9.79 21.02
C ASP A 182 35.55 -8.33 21.50
N SER A 183 36.37 -7.55 20.81
CA SER A 183 36.60 -6.14 21.15
C SER A 183 35.31 -5.28 21.02
N ARG A 184 34.47 -5.55 20.01
CA ARG A 184 33.21 -4.82 19.79
C ARG A 184 32.12 -5.25 20.77
N VAL A 185 32.03 -6.54 21.06
CA VAL A 185 31.06 -7.06 22.04
C VAL A 185 31.36 -6.53 23.45
N ASN A 186 32.64 -6.45 23.83
CA ASN A 186 33.05 -5.97 25.15
C ASN A 186 32.91 -4.46 25.34
N CYS A 187 33.07 -3.64 24.30
CA CYS A 187 32.90 -2.18 24.39
C CYS A 187 31.43 -1.78 24.61
N THR A 188 30.48 -2.53 24.03
CA THR A 188 29.05 -2.20 24.06
C THR A 188 28.43 -2.41 25.46
N ARG A 189 29.06 -3.19 26.35
CA ARG A 189 28.56 -3.44 27.72
C ARG A 189 28.96 -2.38 28.78
N ARG A 190 29.77 -1.37 28.44
CA ARG A 190 30.28 -0.38 29.42
C ARG A 190 29.65 1.02 29.34
N SER A 191 28.74 1.28 28.41
CA SER A 191 28.17 2.63 28.19
C SER A 191 26.76 2.85 28.78
N VAL A 192 26.31 1.99 29.71
CA VAL A 192 25.03 2.16 30.40
C VAL A 192 25.28 2.23 31.91
N CYS A 193 25.82 3.35 32.36
CA CYS A 193 25.86 3.81 33.75
C CYS A 193 25.80 5.33 33.74
#